data_AF-A0A6I3JE02-F1
#
_entry.id   AF-A0A6I3JE02-F1
#
_cell.length_a   1.000
_cell.length_b   1.000
_cell.length_c   1.000
_cell.angle_alpha   90.00
_cell.angle_beta   90.00
_cell.angle_gamma   90.00
#
_symmetry.space_group_name_H-M   'P 1'
#
loop_
_entity.id
_entity.type
_entity.pdbx_description
1 polymer ?
#
loop_
_entity_poly.entity_id
_entity_poly.type
_entity_poly.pdbx_seq_one_letter_code
_entity_poly.pdbx_strand_id
1 'polypeptide(L)'
;MRRRPAAASVTGALPTVLLLVLAAGCSGGSAEPEADAEPTAAASAEPSATGGTAPPVTSSPSATDISDLVAGLPPCSEVWVDGATLPADYAGCKEAGGGIDLGVVLECADGAGLAAYHDRLWARLGGEITDSGGGGIAQDPEYAADVTACQG
;
A
#
# COMPACT_ATOMS: atom_id res chain seq x y z
N MET A 1 -38.44 -12.65 5.45
CA MET A 1 -37.88 -14.00 5.65
C MET A 1 -37.48 -14.59 4.30
N ARG A 2 -36.26 -14.34 3.82
CA ARG A 2 -35.76 -14.87 2.54
C ARG A 2 -34.81 -16.03 2.84
N ARG A 3 -35.13 -17.20 2.29
CA ARG A 3 -34.39 -18.45 2.48
C ARG A 3 -33.05 -18.36 1.73
N ARG A 4 -31.94 -18.60 2.42
CA ARG A 4 -30.60 -18.77 1.82
C ARG A 4 -30.50 -20.19 1.22
N PRO A 5 -30.01 -20.39 -0.01
CA PRO A 5 -29.69 -21.71 -0.53
C PRO A 5 -28.42 -22.27 0.11
N ALA A 6 -28.40 -23.59 0.27
CA ALA A 6 -27.38 -24.39 0.94
C ALA A 6 -26.14 -24.67 0.06
N ALA A 7 -25.08 -25.05 0.75
CA ALA A 7 -23.73 -25.37 0.29
C ALA A 7 -23.64 -26.33 -0.92
N ALA A 8 -22.60 -26.13 -1.72
CA ALA A 8 -22.00 -27.17 -2.55
C ALA A 8 -20.51 -27.23 -2.23
N SER A 9 -20.11 -28.19 -1.39
CA SER A 9 -18.72 -28.59 -1.22
C SER A 9 -18.29 -29.39 -2.44
N VAL A 10 -17.35 -28.88 -3.23
CA VAL A 10 -16.72 -29.63 -4.31
C VAL A 10 -15.39 -30.18 -3.80
N THR A 11 -15.41 -31.45 -3.43
CA THR A 11 -14.22 -32.25 -3.13
C THR A 11 -13.57 -32.64 -4.46
N GLY A 12 -12.58 -31.87 -4.90
CA GLY A 12 -11.78 -32.17 -6.09
C GLY A 12 -10.47 -32.84 -5.73
N ALA A 13 -10.40 -34.16 -5.94
CA ALA A 13 -9.18 -34.94 -5.78
C ALA A 13 -8.18 -34.66 -6.92
N LEU A 14 -6.90 -34.57 -6.55
CA LEU A 14 -5.71 -34.41 -7.39
C LEU A 14 -5.60 -35.48 -8.50
N PRO A 15 -4.89 -35.14 -9.59
CA PRO A 15 -3.73 -35.98 -9.91
C PRO A 15 -2.44 -35.16 -10.09
N THR A 16 -1.42 -35.67 -9.42
CA THR A 16 0.01 -35.44 -9.63
C THR A 16 0.40 -35.56 -11.10
N VAL A 17 0.92 -34.50 -11.71
CA VAL A 17 1.79 -34.61 -12.90
C VAL A 17 3.09 -33.88 -12.59
N LEU A 18 4.08 -34.69 -12.27
CA LEU A 18 5.50 -34.35 -12.24
C LEU A 18 5.96 -34.09 -13.68
N LEU A 19 6.32 -32.86 -14.03
CA LEU A 19 7.05 -32.58 -15.27
C LEU A 19 8.24 -31.66 -14.98
N LEU A 20 9.38 -32.32 -14.96
CA LEU A 20 10.73 -31.83 -14.75
C LEU A 20 11.24 -31.30 -16.10
N VAL A 21 11.39 -29.98 -16.25
CA VAL A 21 12.18 -29.41 -17.35
C VAL A 21 13.17 -28.41 -16.76
N LEU A 22 14.41 -28.86 -16.61
CA LEU A 22 15.58 -28.01 -16.46
C LEU A 22 15.76 -27.20 -17.74
N ALA A 23 15.75 -25.88 -17.63
CA ALA A 23 16.42 -24.99 -18.58
C ALA A 23 17.28 -24.01 -17.78
N ALA A 24 18.58 -24.32 -17.74
CA ALA A 24 19.62 -23.37 -17.38
C ALA A 24 19.69 -22.26 -18.45
N GLY A 25 19.71 -20.99 -18.04
CA GLY A 25 19.87 -19.86 -18.96
C GLY A 25 20.30 -18.57 -18.28
N CYS A 26 21.54 -18.14 -18.58
CA CYS A 26 22.16 -16.81 -18.54
C CYS A 26 21.72 -15.82 -17.44
N SER A 27 22.54 -15.45 -16.44
CA SER A 27 23.88 -14.84 -16.51
C SER A 27 24.03 -13.75 -17.57
N GLY A 28 23.98 -12.48 -17.14
CA GLY A 28 24.62 -11.38 -17.88
C GLY A 28 23.93 -10.02 -17.72
N GLY A 29 24.59 -9.08 -17.04
CA GLY A 29 24.26 -7.66 -17.19
C GLY A 29 24.61 -6.75 -16.02
N SER A 30 25.87 -6.71 -15.57
CA SER A 30 26.38 -5.59 -14.78
C SER A 30 26.40 -4.33 -15.64
N ALA A 31 25.66 -3.31 -15.23
CA ALA A 31 25.83 -1.95 -15.70
C ALA A 31 25.91 -1.05 -14.48
N GLU A 32 27.15 -0.80 -14.03
CA GLU A 32 27.51 0.32 -13.19
C GLU A 32 27.53 1.59 -14.07
N PRO A 33 26.77 2.63 -13.72
CA PRO A 33 27.10 3.98 -14.13
C PRO A 33 27.91 4.69 -13.04
N GLU A 34 29.22 4.82 -13.29
CA GLU A 34 30.02 5.91 -12.76
C GLU A 34 29.53 7.23 -13.38
N ALA A 35 29.22 8.21 -12.55
CA ALA A 35 29.16 9.61 -12.97
C ALA A 35 29.58 10.51 -11.80
N ASP A 36 30.89 10.72 -11.74
CA ASP A 36 31.58 11.92 -11.28
C ASP A 36 30.79 13.22 -11.58
N ALA A 37 30.69 14.10 -10.57
CA ALA A 37 31.24 15.47 -10.60
C ALA A 37 30.52 16.41 -9.61
N GLU A 38 31.26 16.81 -8.58
CA GLU A 38 31.10 18.07 -7.81
C GLU A 38 31.05 19.28 -8.78
N PRO A 39 30.39 20.41 -8.46
CA PRO A 39 31.16 21.45 -7.75
C PRO A 39 30.36 22.47 -6.89
N THR A 40 31.11 23.07 -5.95
CA THR A 40 31.12 24.51 -5.61
C THR A 40 30.00 25.13 -4.77
N ALA A 41 30.41 25.46 -3.55
CA ALA A 41 29.90 26.53 -2.70
C ALA A 41 29.94 27.91 -3.39
N ALA A 42 28.88 28.72 -3.24
CA ALA A 42 29.03 30.16 -2.98
C ALA A 42 27.69 30.86 -2.67
N ALA A 43 27.83 31.82 -1.76
CA ALA A 43 27.13 33.11 -1.69
C ALA A 43 25.90 33.24 -0.78
N SER A 44 26.21 33.72 0.43
CA SER A 44 25.38 34.64 1.21
C SER A 44 24.83 35.79 0.37
N ALA A 45 23.54 36.08 0.56
CA ALA A 45 22.99 37.43 0.42
C ALA A 45 21.78 37.57 1.35
N GLU A 46 21.95 38.33 2.44
CA GLU A 46 20.85 38.90 3.21
C GLU A 46 20.27 40.11 2.47
N PRO A 47 18.94 40.18 2.31
CA PRO A 47 18.26 41.46 2.32
C PRO A 47 17.34 41.58 3.55
N SER A 48 17.71 42.49 4.44
CA SER A 48 16.79 43.08 5.41
C SER A 48 15.75 43.93 4.66
N ALA A 49 14.47 43.62 4.83
CA ALA A 49 13.37 44.51 4.46
C ALA A 49 12.29 44.48 5.54
N THR A 50 12.33 45.50 6.39
CA THR A 50 11.34 45.85 7.41
C THR A 50 10.09 46.42 6.72
N GLY A 51 8.98 45.69 6.77
CA GLY A 51 7.70 46.13 6.21
C GLY A 51 6.54 45.65 7.06
N GLY A 52 6.09 46.51 7.97
CA GLY A 52 4.94 46.24 8.83
C GLY A 52 3.63 46.16 8.04
N THR A 53 2.85 45.13 8.33
CA THR A 53 1.39 45.09 8.16
C THR A 53 0.89 44.05 9.16
N ALA A 54 0.06 44.47 10.11
CA ALA A 54 -0.53 43.59 11.10
C ALA A 54 -1.36 42.50 10.39
N PRO A 55 -1.10 41.20 10.67
CA PRO A 55 -1.85 40.14 10.04
C PRO A 55 -3.30 40.14 10.56
N PRO A 56 -4.30 39.76 9.74
CA PRO A 56 -5.60 39.38 10.26
C PRO A 56 -5.40 38.28 11.30
N VAL A 57 -6.24 38.27 12.34
CA VAL A 57 -6.30 37.17 13.32
C VAL A 57 -6.68 35.89 12.60
N THR A 58 -5.66 35.20 12.11
CA THR A 58 -5.76 33.86 11.55
C THR A 58 -6.14 32.95 12.70
N SER A 59 -7.38 32.47 12.69
CA SER A 59 -7.80 31.34 13.51
C SER A 59 -6.82 30.21 13.23
N SER A 60 -5.90 29.99 14.16
CA SER A 60 -4.95 28.89 14.09
C SER A 60 -5.80 27.61 14.01
N PRO A 61 -5.61 26.74 13.01
CA PRO A 61 -6.21 25.42 13.07
C PRO A 61 -5.76 24.81 14.40
N SER A 62 -6.70 24.36 15.21
CA SER A 62 -6.38 23.54 16.37
C SER A 62 -5.55 22.38 15.83
N ALA A 63 -4.26 22.35 16.17
CA ALA A 63 -3.40 21.23 15.87
C ALA A 63 -4.08 20.02 16.51
N THR A 64 -4.71 19.19 15.67
CA THR A 64 -5.19 17.89 16.14
C THR A 64 -3.93 17.12 16.44
N ASP A 65 -3.72 16.79 17.71
CA ASP A 65 -2.58 16.01 18.12
C ASP A 65 -2.58 14.73 17.30
N ILE A 66 -1.47 14.49 16.58
CA ILE A 66 -1.30 13.28 15.77
C ILE A 66 -1.53 12.04 16.64
N SER A 67 -1.16 12.12 17.92
CA SER A 67 -1.43 11.12 18.95
C SER A 67 -2.91 10.72 19.08
N ASP A 68 -3.84 11.68 19.01
CA ASP A 68 -5.28 11.40 19.08
C ASP A 68 -5.78 10.73 17.79
N LEU A 69 -5.23 11.11 16.63
CA LEU A 69 -5.51 10.43 15.36
C LEU A 69 -5.01 8.98 15.39
N VAL A 70 -3.79 8.75 15.91
CA VAL A 70 -3.21 7.41 16.06
C VAL A 70 -4.02 6.56 17.04
N ALA A 71 -4.50 7.16 18.14
CA ALA A 71 -5.27 6.46 19.16
C ALA A 71 -6.60 5.91 18.64
N GLY A 72 -7.18 6.57 17.63
CA GLY A 72 -8.43 6.15 16.99
C GLY A 72 -8.27 5.02 15.96
N LEU A 73 -7.05 4.68 15.54
CA LEU A 73 -6.85 3.67 14.51
C LEU A 73 -7.01 2.24 15.06
N PRO A 74 -7.72 1.36 14.32
CA PRO A 74 -7.84 -0.05 14.68
C PRO A 74 -6.48 -0.77 14.55
N PRO A 75 -6.28 -1.89 15.26
CA PRO A 75 -5.08 -2.70 15.06
C PRO A 75 -5.08 -3.36 13.67
N CYS A 76 -3.91 -3.44 13.04
CA CYS A 76 -3.78 -3.97 11.68
C CYS A 76 -4.28 -5.41 11.54
N SER A 77 -4.10 -6.24 12.58
CA SER A 77 -4.59 -7.62 12.62
C SER A 77 -6.12 -7.75 12.61
N GLU A 78 -6.87 -6.69 12.94
CA GLU A 78 -8.33 -6.69 12.87
C GLU A 78 -8.84 -6.20 11.51
N VAL A 79 -8.08 -5.35 10.83
CA VAL A 79 -8.46 -4.81 9.51
C VAL A 79 -8.03 -5.75 8.39
N TRP A 80 -6.79 -6.21 8.42
CA TRP A 80 -6.18 -7.02 7.37
C TRP A 80 -6.45 -8.51 7.59
N VAL A 81 -7.69 -8.91 7.30
CA VAL A 81 -8.16 -10.29 7.40
C VAL A 81 -8.61 -10.76 6.02
N ASP A 82 -8.07 -11.89 5.56
CA ASP A 82 -8.45 -12.53 4.30
C ASP A 82 -9.99 -12.74 4.20
N GLY A 83 -10.56 -12.36 3.07
CA GLY A 83 -12.00 -12.39 2.79
C GLY A 83 -12.83 -11.31 3.51
N ALA A 84 -12.23 -10.44 4.33
CA ALA A 84 -12.92 -9.28 4.89
C ALA A 84 -12.98 -8.13 3.89
N THR A 85 -13.86 -7.16 4.11
CA THR A 85 -13.94 -5.95 3.29
C THR A 85 -13.07 -4.85 3.88
N LEU A 86 -12.12 -4.33 3.10
CA LEU A 86 -11.32 -3.17 3.49
C LEU A 86 -12.21 -1.90 3.41
N PRO A 87 -12.26 -1.04 4.44
CA PRO A 87 -13.04 0.19 4.39
C PRO A 87 -12.65 1.07 3.18
N ALA A 88 -13.64 1.74 2.58
CA ALA A 88 -13.39 2.64 1.45
C ALA A 88 -12.61 3.91 1.85
N ASP A 89 -12.69 4.27 3.13
CA ASP A 89 -12.00 5.38 3.79
C ASP A 89 -10.82 4.90 4.65
N TYR A 90 -10.25 3.73 4.34
CA TYR A 90 -9.12 3.18 5.09
C TYR A 90 -7.93 4.16 5.09
N ALA A 91 -7.60 4.65 6.28
CA ALA A 91 -6.56 5.65 6.52
C ALA A 91 -5.29 5.06 7.16
N GLY A 92 -5.21 3.73 7.24
CA GLY A 92 -4.16 3.02 7.95
C GLY A 92 -4.66 2.29 9.20
N CYS A 93 -3.73 1.58 9.85
CA CYS A 93 -3.98 0.81 11.05
C CYS A 93 -2.77 0.86 11.98
N LYS A 94 -2.97 0.44 13.24
CA LYS A 94 -1.92 0.41 14.24
C LYS A 94 -1.23 -0.95 14.28
N GLU A 95 0.09 -0.92 14.15
CA GLU A 95 0.96 -2.07 14.32
C GLU A 95 1.10 -2.45 15.79
N ALA A 96 1.38 -3.73 16.07
CA ALA A 96 1.58 -4.21 17.44
C ALA A 96 2.74 -3.48 18.16
N GLY A 97 3.71 -2.97 17.40
CA GLY A 97 4.84 -2.16 17.89
C GLY A 97 4.54 -0.68 18.12
N GLY A 98 3.29 -0.23 17.91
CA GLY A 98 2.88 1.16 18.08
C GLY A 98 3.12 2.06 16.86
N GLY A 99 3.63 1.50 15.76
CA GLY A 99 3.67 2.19 14.47
C GLY A 99 2.28 2.31 13.83
N ILE A 100 2.15 3.22 12.86
CA ILE A 100 1.02 3.22 11.94
C ILE A 100 1.50 2.64 10.61
N ASP A 101 0.76 1.65 10.11
CA ASP A 101 0.90 1.18 8.74
C ASP A 101 -0.23 1.79 7.91
N LEU A 102 0.13 2.61 6.94
CA LEU A 102 -0.84 3.25 6.03
C LEU A 102 -1.32 2.29 4.93
N GLY A 103 -0.69 1.12 4.80
CA GLY A 103 -0.67 0.32 3.59
C GLY A 103 0.09 1.02 2.46
N VAL A 104 0.58 0.24 1.50
CA VAL A 104 0.96 0.83 0.20
C VAL A 104 -0.32 1.06 -0.57
N VAL A 105 -0.77 2.32 -0.65
CA VAL A 105 -1.95 2.71 -1.44
C VAL A 105 -1.48 3.23 -2.80
N LEU A 106 -1.79 2.47 -3.85
CA LEU A 106 -1.71 2.93 -5.22
C LEU A 106 -3.03 3.63 -5.57
N GLU A 107 -2.95 4.88 -6.00
CA GLU A 107 -4.10 5.58 -6.57
C GLU A 107 -4.34 5.11 -8.01
N CYS A 108 -5.54 4.59 -8.27
CA CYS A 108 -5.96 4.12 -9.58
C CYS A 108 -6.48 5.25 -10.45
N ALA A 109 -6.47 5.04 -11.77
CA ALA A 109 -6.97 6.00 -12.77
C ALA A 109 -8.47 6.29 -12.63
N ASP A 110 -9.24 5.37 -12.02
CA ASP A 110 -10.66 5.53 -11.69
C ASP A 110 -10.89 6.28 -10.36
N GLY A 111 -9.81 6.67 -9.66
CA GLY A 111 -9.84 7.31 -8.35
C GLY A 111 -10.04 6.34 -7.18
N ALA A 112 -10.15 5.03 -7.44
CA ALA A 112 -10.11 4.04 -6.37
C ALA A 112 -8.68 3.89 -5.84
N GLY A 113 -8.52 3.48 -4.58
CA GLY A 113 -7.23 3.06 -4.06
C GLY A 113 -7.07 1.55 -4.13
N LEU A 114 -5.86 1.08 -4.41
CA LEU A 114 -5.44 -0.31 -4.22
C LEU A 114 -4.43 -0.33 -3.07
N ALA A 115 -4.79 -0.96 -1.96
CA ALA A 115 -3.97 -1.05 -0.76
C ALA A 115 -3.32 -2.44 -0.65
N ALA A 116 -2.08 -2.47 -0.16
CA ALA A 116 -1.34 -3.70 0.13
C ALA A 116 -0.70 -3.68 1.53
N TYR A 117 -0.63 -4.86 2.15
CA TYR A 117 -0.14 -5.05 3.51
C TYR A 117 0.76 -6.28 3.65
N HIS A 118 1.90 -6.09 4.30
CA HIS A 118 2.92 -7.11 4.62
C HIS A 118 3.29 -8.07 3.47
N ASP A 119 3.32 -7.56 2.24
CA ASP A 119 3.61 -8.36 1.03
C ASP A 119 2.72 -9.62 0.92
N ARG A 120 1.56 -9.65 1.57
CA ARG A 120 0.70 -10.84 1.62
C ARG A 120 -0.74 -10.57 1.30
N LEU A 121 -1.27 -9.45 1.80
CA LEU A 121 -2.67 -9.09 1.66
C LEU A 121 -2.80 -7.88 0.75
N TRP A 122 -3.80 -7.86 -0.11
CA TRP A 122 -4.16 -6.67 -0.90
C TRP A 122 -5.67 -6.54 -1.06
N ALA A 123 -6.14 -5.33 -1.30
CA ALA A 123 -7.53 -5.04 -1.58
C ALA A 123 -7.68 -3.70 -2.30
N ARG A 124 -8.70 -3.58 -3.15
CA ARG A 124 -9.22 -2.26 -3.50
C ARG A 124 -9.92 -1.65 -2.27
N LEU A 125 -9.83 -0.34 -2.09
CA LEU A 125 -10.56 0.37 -1.04
C LEU A 125 -12.07 0.12 -1.21
N GLY A 126 -12.73 -0.37 -0.16
CA GLY A 126 -14.13 -0.82 -0.21
C GLY A 126 -14.34 -2.23 -0.77
N GLY A 127 -13.28 -2.90 -1.19
CA GLY A 127 -13.28 -4.25 -1.77
C GLY A 127 -12.89 -5.33 -0.76
N GLU A 128 -12.91 -6.58 -1.23
CA GLU A 128 -12.49 -7.75 -0.45
C GLU A 128 -10.95 -7.83 -0.37
N ILE A 129 -10.45 -8.25 0.80
CA ILE A 129 -9.04 -8.48 1.07
C ILE A 129 -8.68 -9.89 0.62
N THR A 130 -7.64 -9.99 -0.20
CA THR A 130 -7.14 -11.25 -0.77
C THR A 130 -5.73 -11.55 -0.24
N ASP A 131 -5.47 -12.82 0.09
CA ASP A 131 -4.17 -13.35 0.54
C ASP A 131 -3.41 -14.06 -0.59
N SER A 132 -2.12 -13.73 -0.75
CA SER A 132 -1.27 -14.30 -1.82
C SER A 132 -0.79 -15.72 -1.55
N GLY A 133 -1.24 -16.34 -0.46
CA GLY A 133 -0.85 -17.68 -0.06
C GLY A 133 0.60 -17.79 0.42
N GLY A 134 1.28 -16.66 0.67
CA GLY A 134 2.63 -16.61 1.24
C GLY A 134 3.79 -16.59 0.23
N GLY A 135 3.50 -16.52 -1.07
CA GLY A 135 4.53 -16.31 -2.11
C GLY A 135 5.01 -14.86 -2.24
N GLY A 136 4.32 -13.92 -1.59
CA GLY A 136 4.51 -12.49 -1.81
C GLY A 136 3.48 -11.96 -2.82
N ILE A 137 2.85 -10.81 -2.57
CA ILE A 137 1.89 -10.20 -3.52
C ILE A 137 2.55 -9.87 -4.85
N ALA A 138 3.86 -9.59 -4.87
CA ALA A 138 4.60 -9.33 -6.09
C ALA A 138 4.65 -10.53 -7.05
N GLN A 139 4.39 -11.75 -6.57
CA GLN A 139 4.34 -12.98 -7.36
C GLN A 139 2.91 -13.39 -7.69
N ASP A 140 1.91 -12.72 -7.13
CA ASP A 140 0.52 -13.08 -7.29
C ASP A 140 -0.03 -12.53 -8.62
N PRO A 141 -0.51 -13.40 -9.53
CA PRO A 141 -1.02 -12.96 -10.82
C PRO A 141 -2.33 -12.16 -10.71
N GLU A 142 -3.13 -12.37 -9.66
CA GLU A 142 -4.36 -11.60 -9.43
C GLU A 142 -4.02 -10.19 -8.96
N TYR A 143 -3.05 -10.03 -8.05
CA TYR A 143 -2.53 -8.71 -7.68
C TYR A 143 -1.97 -7.95 -8.89
N ALA A 144 -1.17 -8.62 -9.73
CA ALA A 144 -0.62 -8.00 -10.94
C ALA A 144 -1.73 -7.54 -11.92
N ALA A 145 -2.81 -8.31 -12.03
CA ALA A 145 -3.97 -7.94 -12.82
C ALA A 145 -4.70 -6.71 -12.23
N ASP A 146 -4.88 -6.65 -10.91
CA ASP A 146 -5.48 -5.51 -10.23
C ASP A 146 -4.64 -4.23 -10.37
N VAL A 147 -3.32 -4.33 -10.25
CA VAL A 147 -2.39 -3.21 -10.48
C VAL A 147 -2.48 -2.72 -11.92
N THR A 148 -2.54 -3.63 -12.89
CA THR A 148 -2.68 -3.27 -14.31
C THR A 148 -4.02 -2.55 -14.55
N ALA A 149 -5.12 -3.12 -14.04
CA ALA A 149 -6.45 -2.51 -14.14
C ALA A 149 -6.54 -1.15 -13.41
N CYS A 150 -5.77 -0.98 -12.35
CA CYS A 150 -5.67 0.26 -11.57
C CYS A 150 -5.00 1.38 -12.38
N GLN A 151 -4.01 1.07 -13.23
CA GLN A 151 -3.23 2.09 -13.96
C GLN A 151 -3.87 2.59 -15.27
N GLY A 152 -4.89 1.89 -15.78
CA GLY A 152 -5.60 2.23 -17.03
C GLY A 152 -4.88 1.75 -18.29
#